data_AF-A0A7X6Q9W5-F1
#
_entry.id   AF-A0A7X6Q9W5-F1
#
_cell.length_a   1.000
_cell.length_b   1.000
_cell.length_c   1.000
_cell.angle_alpha   90.00
_cell.angle_beta   90.00
_cell.angle_gamma   90.00
#
_symmetry.space_group_name_H-M   'P 1'
#
loop_
_entity.id
_entity.type
_entity.pdbx_description
1 polymer ?
#
loop_
_entity_poly.entity_id
_entity_poly.type
_entity_poly.pdbx_seq_one_letter_code
_entity_poly.pdbx_strand_id
1 'polypeptide(L)'
;MILTIDVGTTTFKGALVSHEGEVVALRKYPLLIEGGIEVDSLEWEKALASFMATLPHKGEIEAIVVSGNGPTIVPTLNAPSFEGGIITTRSAKARLWLDRRAHREAQEISSLVGSYIDASFFLPKVLYLKREEGTLYQQSRYFLPTGDYINYLLTNEVGATLHADDGTKWYWDSETIGKVDLDEEKFPPLVKSGSLVGGVSKLAAKAFGLKEGLPLYAGGPDFIATILGSGVSRPSMVCNRSGTSEGVNLCTATPLHDERLLTYKHPVEPYYNLSGVISTSGKAINWAKELLMGREGELQEFYKIAASAEMGEVIFLPYLSGERTPIWNPAAQGVLFGLTLESGQERVARAVVEGVCFALRDVLEVMGELGGEAKVIRVTGGPAESGFLNQMKADVTGLKVEVPTAREAELVGLAVIGYTALGRYSSLGEGAQEMVKVGESYLPNESLKATYDHLFETYRSLYNALKGQWGG
;
A
#
# COMPACT_ATOMS: atom_id res chain seq x y z
N MET A 1 -12.70 9.11 20.41
CA MET A 1 -11.77 9.12 19.24
C MET A 1 -11.28 7.71 18.94
N ILE A 2 -10.84 7.45 17.70
CA ILE A 2 -10.17 6.19 17.34
C ILE A 2 -8.65 6.40 17.37
N LEU A 3 -7.94 5.46 18.01
CA LEU A 3 -6.49 5.35 17.90
C LEU A 3 -6.15 4.50 16.67
N THR A 4 -5.50 5.11 15.68
CA THR A 4 -5.15 4.48 14.42
C THR A 4 -3.65 4.31 14.33
N ILE A 5 -3.18 3.10 14.04
CA ILE A 5 -1.75 2.80 13.90
C ILE A 5 -1.53 2.17 12.53
N ASP A 6 -0.57 2.71 11.78
CA ASP A 6 -0.11 2.12 10.53
C ASP A 6 1.38 1.81 10.61
N VAL A 7 1.73 0.54 10.42
CA VAL A 7 3.12 0.09 10.35
C VAL A 7 3.54 -0.03 8.89
N GLY A 8 3.88 1.11 8.30
CA GLY A 8 4.45 1.19 6.96
C GLY A 8 5.82 0.50 6.85
N THR A 9 6.38 0.50 5.65
CA THR A 9 7.71 -0.10 5.42
C THR A 9 8.79 0.73 6.12
N THR A 10 8.90 2.02 5.80
CA THR A 10 9.96 2.91 6.30
C THR A 10 9.51 3.84 7.43
N THR A 11 8.23 3.80 7.81
CA THR A 11 7.68 4.72 8.81
C THR A 11 6.54 4.05 9.56
N PHE A 12 6.61 4.12 10.89
CA PHE A 12 5.51 3.83 11.79
C PHE A 12 4.72 5.12 12.01
N LYS A 13 3.40 5.06 11.85
CA LYS A 13 2.51 6.21 12.01
C LYS A 13 1.45 5.90 13.04
N GLY A 14 1.16 6.88 13.89
CA GLY A 14 0.09 6.77 14.87
C GLY A 14 -0.68 8.07 14.95
N ALA A 15 -2.00 7.97 15.03
CA ALA A 15 -2.88 9.12 15.13
C ALA A 15 -4.11 8.90 16.02
N LEU A 16 -4.66 10.00 16.52
CA LEU A 16 -6.02 10.08 17.04
C LEU A 16 -6.89 10.74 15.99
N VAL A 17 -7.97 10.06 15.60
CA VAL A 17 -8.89 10.55 14.57
C VAL A 17 -10.27 10.77 15.18
N SER A 18 -10.81 11.97 14.99
CA SER A 18 -12.16 12.35 15.43
C SER A 18 -13.22 11.69 14.55
N HIS A 19 -14.47 11.75 14.98
CA HIS A 19 -15.59 11.18 14.22
C HIS A 19 -15.90 11.93 12.92
N GLU A 20 -15.47 13.18 12.83
CA GLU A 20 -15.53 14.02 11.63
C GLU A 20 -14.37 13.78 10.65
N GLY A 21 -13.52 12.79 10.92
CA GLY A 21 -12.35 12.48 10.10
C GLY A 21 -11.13 13.37 10.35
N GLU A 22 -11.14 14.19 11.41
CA GLU A 22 -10.02 15.09 11.70
C GLU A 22 -8.90 14.37 12.44
N VAL A 23 -7.66 14.56 11.99
CA VAL A 23 -6.47 14.02 12.64
C VAL A 23 -6.06 14.97 13.78
N VAL A 24 -6.49 14.65 15.00
CA VAL A 24 -6.31 15.48 16.21
C VAL A 24 -4.86 15.42 16.72
N ALA A 25 -4.22 14.26 16.59
CA ALA A 25 -2.81 14.08 16.91
C ALA A 25 -2.20 13.14 15.88
N LEU A 26 -0.98 13.45 15.43
CA LEU A 26 -0.20 12.62 14.51
C LEU A 26 1.25 12.54 14.98
N ARG A 27 1.81 11.34 14.95
CA ARG A 27 3.24 11.10 15.12
C ARG A 27 3.72 10.13 14.05
N LYS A 28 4.93 10.38 13.57
CA LYS A 28 5.64 9.53 12.61
C LYS A 28 7.00 9.19 13.19
N TYR A 29 7.36 7.92 13.12
CA TYR A 29 8.66 7.41 13.56
C TYR A 29 9.31 6.70 12.38
N PRO A 30 10.48 7.17 11.91
CA PRO A 30 11.24 6.46 10.89
C PRO A 30 11.58 5.05 11.38
N LEU A 31 11.44 4.07 10.49
CA LEU A 31 11.83 2.68 10.74
C LEU A 31 13.14 2.39 10.01
N LEU A 32 14.08 1.77 10.72
CA LEU A 32 15.33 1.31 10.14
C LEU A 32 15.12 -0.07 9.52
N ILE A 33 15.28 -0.17 8.21
CA ILE A 33 15.24 -1.46 7.49
C ILE A 33 16.64 -1.76 6.96
N GLU A 34 17.34 -2.66 7.65
CA GLU A 34 18.63 -3.17 7.20
C GLU A 34 18.42 -4.32 6.21
N GLY A 35 18.97 -4.21 5.00
CA GLY A 35 18.94 -5.29 3.99
C GLY A 35 17.65 -5.42 3.17
N GLY A 36 16.65 -4.57 3.40
CA GLY A 36 15.51 -4.32 2.49
C GLY A 36 14.41 -5.39 2.42
N ILE A 37 14.71 -6.66 2.70
CA ILE A 37 13.74 -7.78 2.65
C ILE A 37 13.37 -8.33 4.03
N GLU A 38 14.09 -7.95 5.07
CA GLU A 38 13.90 -8.38 6.45
C GLU A 38 13.96 -7.20 7.40
N VAL A 39 13.26 -7.29 8.53
CA VAL A 39 13.36 -6.28 9.61
C VAL A 39 13.21 -6.93 10.98
N ASP A 40 13.94 -6.42 11.96
CA ASP A 40 13.73 -6.79 13.36
C ASP A 40 12.43 -6.13 13.86
N SER A 41 11.46 -6.93 14.31
CA SER A 41 10.18 -6.40 14.79
C SER A 41 10.32 -5.57 16.07
N LEU A 42 11.45 -5.66 16.77
CA LEU A 42 11.78 -4.78 17.89
C LEU A 42 11.76 -3.29 17.49
N GLU A 43 12.05 -2.95 16.22
CA GLU A 43 11.93 -1.58 15.73
C GLU A 43 10.49 -1.08 15.77
N TRP A 44 9.52 -1.94 15.46
CA TRP A 44 8.09 -1.61 15.56
C TRP A 44 7.64 -1.49 17.02
N GLU A 45 8.16 -2.32 17.91
CA GLU A 45 7.87 -2.26 19.35
C GLU A 45 8.38 -0.99 20.00
N LYS A 46 9.63 -0.59 19.68
CA LYS A 46 10.22 0.69 20.11
C LYS A 46 9.43 1.88 19.57
N ALA A 47 9.01 1.83 18.30
CA ALA A 47 8.19 2.87 17.69
C ALA A 47 6.82 2.97 18.36
N LEU A 48 6.17 1.83 18.63
CA LEU A 48 4.92 1.77 19.39
C LEU A 48 5.09 2.36 20.78
N ALA A 49 6.11 1.95 21.53
CA ALA A 49 6.37 2.50 22.87
C ALA A 49 6.62 4.01 22.84
N SER A 50 7.41 4.49 21.89
CA SER A 50 7.71 5.92 21.71
C SER A 50 6.45 6.72 21.35
N PHE A 51 5.63 6.17 20.46
CA PHE A 51 4.34 6.75 20.10
C PHE A 51 3.42 6.83 21.31
N MET A 52 3.23 5.71 22.01
CA MET A 52 2.37 5.64 23.18
C MET A 52 2.86 6.56 24.30
N ALA A 53 4.16 6.77 24.47
CA ALA A 53 4.70 7.71 25.45
C ALA A 53 4.32 9.17 25.17
N THR A 54 4.13 9.54 23.90
CA THR A 54 3.83 10.92 23.48
C THR A 54 2.38 11.16 23.06
N LEU A 55 1.55 10.11 23.08
CA LEU A 55 0.14 10.15 22.69
C LEU A 55 -0.70 10.94 23.71
N PRO A 56 -1.30 12.09 23.34
CA PRO A 56 -2.19 12.84 24.22
C PRO A 56 -3.57 12.17 24.33
N HIS A 57 -4.46 12.67 25.19
CA HIS A 57 -5.90 12.31 25.23
C HIS A 57 -6.23 10.81 25.30
N LYS A 58 -5.37 9.98 25.91
CA LYS A 58 -5.58 8.52 25.97
C LYS A 58 -6.91 8.10 26.60
N GLY A 59 -7.45 8.90 27.50
CA GLY A 59 -8.75 8.66 28.15
C GLY A 59 -9.96 8.85 27.24
N GLU A 60 -9.79 9.45 26.06
CA GLU A 60 -10.85 9.72 25.08
C GLU A 60 -10.84 8.70 23.93
N ILE A 61 -9.98 7.69 23.99
CA ILE A 61 -9.91 6.61 23.00
C ILE A 61 -11.07 5.65 23.24
N GLU A 62 -11.86 5.41 22.20
CA GLU A 62 -13.02 4.50 22.21
C GLU A 62 -12.68 3.13 21.63
N ALA A 63 -11.76 3.09 20.66
CA ALA A 63 -11.23 1.85 20.08
C ALA A 63 -9.85 2.06 19.44
N ILE A 64 -9.17 0.96 19.16
CA ILE A 64 -7.89 0.91 18.42
C ILE A 64 -8.11 0.16 17.11
N VAL A 65 -7.50 0.64 16.03
CA VAL A 65 -7.46 -0.08 14.74
C VAL A 65 -6.05 0.01 14.17
N VAL A 66 -5.51 -1.13 13.73
CA VAL A 66 -4.12 -1.23 13.26
C VAL A 66 -4.05 -1.80 11.85
N SER A 67 -3.26 -1.15 10.99
CA SER A 67 -2.76 -1.69 9.72
C SER A 67 -1.26 -1.92 9.77
N GLY A 68 -0.79 -2.67 8.78
CA GLY A 68 0.64 -2.75 8.49
C GLY A 68 0.87 -3.05 7.02
N ASN A 69 2.11 -2.86 6.61
CA ASN A 69 2.58 -3.28 5.30
C ASN A 69 2.39 -4.79 5.13
N GLY A 70 2.07 -5.21 3.91
CA GLY A 70 1.92 -6.62 3.60
C GLY A 70 2.01 -6.89 2.11
N PRO A 71 2.24 -8.15 1.72
CA PRO A 71 2.28 -9.36 2.55
C PRO A 71 3.61 -9.57 3.30
N THR A 72 3.62 -9.35 4.62
CA THR A 72 4.79 -9.49 5.51
C THR A 72 4.47 -10.52 6.58
N ILE A 73 5.39 -11.44 6.90
CA ILE A 73 5.17 -12.44 7.95
C ILE A 73 6.16 -12.27 9.10
N VAL A 74 5.67 -12.34 10.34
CA VAL A 74 6.44 -12.23 11.57
C VAL A 74 6.41 -13.57 12.30
N PRO A 75 7.54 -14.31 12.36
CA PRO A 75 7.64 -15.51 13.18
C PRO A 75 7.79 -15.11 14.66
N THR A 76 6.74 -15.33 15.45
CA THR A 76 6.79 -15.11 16.90
C THR A 76 7.28 -16.36 17.61
N LEU A 77 8.05 -16.21 18.70
CA LEU A 77 8.65 -17.33 19.44
C LEU A 77 8.01 -17.53 20.82
N ASN A 78 7.32 -16.52 21.36
CA ASN A 78 6.67 -16.58 22.66
C ASN A 78 5.39 -15.71 22.72
N ALA A 79 4.78 -15.64 23.90
CA ALA A 79 3.72 -14.68 24.19
C ALA A 79 4.33 -13.29 24.48
N PRO A 80 3.57 -12.19 24.29
CA PRO A 80 4.01 -10.87 24.66
C PRO A 80 4.35 -10.79 26.16
N SER A 81 5.44 -10.12 26.47
CA SER A 81 5.94 -9.83 27.81
C SER A 81 6.26 -8.35 27.94
N PHE A 82 6.58 -7.90 29.16
CA PHE A 82 7.05 -6.54 29.41
C PHE A 82 8.51 -6.60 29.88
N GLU A 83 9.42 -6.23 28.99
CA GLU A 83 10.87 -6.31 29.18
C GLU A 83 11.52 -5.01 28.71
N GLY A 84 12.58 -4.56 29.37
CA GLY A 84 13.27 -3.32 28.97
C GLY A 84 12.43 -2.04 28.96
N GLY A 85 11.27 -2.03 29.64
CA GLY A 85 10.36 -0.89 29.69
C GLY A 85 9.36 -0.81 28.52
N ILE A 86 9.31 -1.82 27.66
CA ILE A 86 8.38 -1.91 26.53
C ILE A 86 7.61 -3.23 26.55
N ILE A 87 6.47 -3.28 25.88
CA ILE A 87 5.86 -4.56 25.52
C ILE A 87 6.61 -5.12 24.33
N THR A 88 6.98 -6.38 24.41
CA THR A 88 7.74 -7.07 23.37
C THR A 88 7.29 -8.51 23.25
N THR A 89 7.54 -9.13 22.10
CA THR A 89 7.60 -10.59 21.98
C THR A 89 8.91 -10.95 21.30
N ARG A 90 9.56 -12.00 21.80
CA ARG A 90 10.70 -12.55 21.12
C ARG A 90 10.23 -13.09 19.77
N SER A 91 10.80 -12.57 18.69
CA SER A 91 10.49 -12.91 17.31
C SER A 91 11.78 -13.20 16.54
N ALA A 92 11.66 -13.79 15.36
CA ALA A 92 12.71 -13.67 14.35
C ALA A 92 12.45 -12.47 13.44
N LYS A 93 13.45 -12.13 12.62
CA LYS A 93 13.31 -11.06 11.62
C LYS A 93 12.09 -11.32 10.74
N ALA A 94 11.17 -10.36 10.71
CA ALA A 94 10.00 -10.40 9.85
C ALA A 94 10.43 -10.45 8.38
N ARG A 95 9.72 -11.23 7.56
CA ARG A 95 9.94 -11.33 6.11
C ARG A 95 9.03 -10.34 5.40
N LEU A 96 9.59 -9.22 4.95
CA LEU A 96 8.84 -8.11 4.37
C LEU A 96 8.19 -8.50 3.03
N TRP A 97 7.23 -7.69 2.56
CA TRP A 97 6.58 -7.83 1.25
C TRP A 97 7.56 -7.84 0.05
N LEU A 98 8.78 -7.32 0.22
CA LEU A 98 9.86 -7.36 -0.77
C LEU A 98 10.60 -8.71 -0.83
N ASP A 99 10.44 -9.57 0.17
CA ASP A 99 11.05 -10.90 0.18
C ASP A 99 10.37 -11.81 -0.86
N ARG A 100 11.18 -12.28 -1.81
CA ARG A 100 10.74 -13.14 -2.92
C ARG A 100 11.51 -14.46 -2.98
N ARG A 101 12.26 -14.83 -1.94
CA ARG A 101 13.09 -16.05 -1.94
C ARG A 101 12.30 -17.34 -2.21
N ALA A 102 11.03 -17.37 -1.80
CA ALA A 102 10.13 -18.51 -1.89
C ALA A 102 9.59 -18.80 -3.31
N HIS A 103 10.43 -18.69 -4.35
CA HIS A 103 10.01 -18.91 -5.74
C HIS A 103 9.57 -20.35 -6.00
N ARG A 104 10.32 -21.32 -5.48
CA ARG A 104 10.01 -22.75 -5.65
C ARG A 104 8.70 -23.12 -4.94
N GLU A 105 8.55 -22.64 -3.71
CA GLU A 105 7.37 -22.86 -2.87
C GLU A 105 6.13 -22.23 -3.50
N ALA A 106 6.26 -21.03 -4.06
CA ALA A 106 5.17 -20.37 -4.74
C ALA A 106 4.71 -21.12 -6.01
N GLN A 107 5.65 -21.67 -6.79
CA GLN A 107 5.31 -22.50 -7.97
C GLN A 107 4.60 -23.80 -7.57
N GLU A 108 5.06 -24.44 -6.50
CA GLU A 108 4.46 -25.65 -5.94
C GLU A 108 3.03 -25.38 -5.46
N ILE A 109 2.84 -24.34 -4.65
CA ILE A 109 1.51 -23.93 -4.16
C ILE A 109 0.62 -23.52 -5.34
N SER A 110 1.13 -22.77 -6.31
CA SER A 110 0.37 -22.37 -7.50
C SER A 110 -0.19 -23.58 -8.26
N SER A 111 0.66 -24.59 -8.45
CA SER A 111 0.28 -25.85 -9.12
C SER A 111 -0.78 -26.61 -8.32
N LEU A 112 -0.69 -26.56 -6.99
CA LEU A 112 -1.59 -27.25 -6.07
C LEU A 112 -2.98 -26.61 -6.00
N VAL A 113 -3.05 -25.27 -6.00
CA VAL A 113 -4.32 -24.53 -5.90
C VAL A 113 -4.92 -24.19 -7.27
N GLY A 114 -4.18 -24.43 -8.37
CA GLY A 114 -4.63 -24.14 -9.73
C GLY A 114 -4.75 -22.65 -10.04
N SER A 115 -4.03 -21.79 -9.32
CA SER A 115 -4.02 -20.33 -9.55
C SER A 115 -2.64 -19.75 -9.24
N TYR A 116 -2.33 -18.59 -9.82
CA TYR A 116 -1.04 -17.94 -9.61
C TYR A 116 -0.87 -17.46 -8.17
N ILE A 117 0.18 -17.94 -7.50
CA ILE A 117 0.65 -17.53 -6.19
C ILE A 117 2.04 -16.93 -6.34
N ASP A 118 2.21 -15.72 -5.82
CA ASP A 118 3.47 -14.99 -5.89
C ASP A 118 4.40 -15.36 -4.71
N ALA A 119 5.71 -15.36 -4.93
CA ALA A 119 6.72 -15.65 -3.90
C ALA A 119 6.70 -14.66 -2.71
N SER A 120 6.10 -13.48 -2.87
CA SER A 120 5.90 -12.52 -1.79
C SER A 120 4.72 -12.84 -0.88
N PHE A 121 3.81 -13.74 -1.24
CA PHE A 121 2.63 -14.05 -0.45
C PHE A 121 2.97 -14.83 0.83
N PHE A 122 2.00 -14.92 1.75
CA PHE A 122 2.27 -15.40 3.11
C PHE A 122 2.67 -16.88 3.17
N LEU A 123 1.88 -17.79 2.59
CA LEU A 123 2.13 -19.24 2.68
C LEU A 123 3.46 -19.68 2.05
N PRO A 124 3.86 -19.21 0.85
CA PRO A 124 5.17 -19.54 0.29
C PRO A 124 6.34 -19.19 1.23
N LYS A 125 6.29 -18.03 1.91
CA LYS A 125 7.33 -17.62 2.85
C LYS A 125 7.43 -18.58 4.03
N VAL A 126 6.30 -19.02 4.58
CA VAL A 126 6.29 -19.96 5.69
C VAL A 126 6.81 -21.34 5.25
N LEU A 127 6.44 -21.80 4.04
CA LEU A 127 6.97 -23.05 3.49
C LEU A 127 8.48 -22.97 3.25
N TYR A 128 8.98 -21.82 2.79
CA TYR A 128 10.41 -21.56 2.64
C TYR A 128 11.14 -21.63 4.00
N LEU A 129 10.58 -20.98 5.03
CA LEU A 129 11.12 -21.05 6.40
C LEU A 129 11.18 -22.48 6.92
N LYS A 130 10.17 -23.33 6.64
CA LYS A 130 10.22 -24.75 7.03
C LYS A 130 11.39 -25.49 6.39
N ARG A 131 11.68 -25.22 5.11
CA ARG A 131 12.69 -25.95 4.32
C ARG A 131 14.12 -25.46 4.58
N GLU A 132 14.31 -24.15 4.57
CA GLU A 132 15.64 -23.53 4.64
C GLU A 132 16.03 -23.15 6.08
N GLU A 133 15.04 -22.91 6.94
CA GLU A 133 15.23 -22.41 8.31
C GLU A 133 14.44 -23.25 9.33
N GLY A 134 14.45 -24.58 9.17
CA GLY A 134 13.60 -25.52 9.91
C GLY A 134 13.63 -25.35 11.43
N THR A 135 14.79 -25.03 12.03
CA THR A 135 14.89 -24.74 13.48
C THR A 135 14.03 -23.54 13.88
N LEU A 136 14.05 -22.47 13.09
CA LEU A 136 13.22 -21.29 13.34
C LEU A 136 11.74 -21.64 13.17
N TYR A 137 11.38 -22.36 12.12
CA TYR A 137 10.01 -22.82 11.90
C TYR A 137 9.49 -23.65 13.09
N GLN A 138 10.30 -24.58 13.60
CA GLN A 138 9.94 -25.41 14.76
C GLN A 138 9.75 -24.57 16.04
N GLN A 139 10.62 -23.59 16.27
CA GLN A 139 10.52 -22.68 17.42
C GLN A 139 9.39 -21.65 17.30
N SER A 140 8.92 -21.38 16.08
CA SER A 140 7.88 -20.38 15.84
C SER A 140 6.55 -20.84 16.39
N ARG A 141 5.92 -19.99 17.18
CA ARG A 141 4.58 -20.18 17.75
C ARG A 141 3.51 -19.76 16.75
N TYR A 142 3.62 -18.55 16.19
CA TYR A 142 2.68 -18.05 15.19
C TYR A 142 3.39 -17.30 14.07
N PHE A 143 2.79 -17.32 12.88
CA PHE A 143 3.17 -16.51 11.74
C PHE A 143 2.13 -15.39 11.55
N LEU A 144 2.45 -14.17 12.01
CA LEU A 144 1.51 -13.05 12.04
C LEU A 144 1.81 -12.03 10.92
N PRO A 145 0.79 -11.49 10.24
CA PRO A 145 0.96 -10.27 9.43
C PRO A 145 1.38 -9.07 10.28
N THR A 146 1.99 -8.04 9.68
CA THR A 146 2.56 -6.89 10.44
C THR A 146 1.56 -6.18 11.33
N GLY A 147 0.37 -5.83 10.83
CA GLY A 147 -0.65 -5.15 11.65
C GLY A 147 -1.15 -6.07 12.78
N ASP A 148 -1.32 -7.35 12.47
CA ASP A 148 -1.80 -8.35 13.43
C ASP A 148 -0.75 -8.71 14.50
N TYR A 149 0.54 -8.56 14.20
CA TYR A 149 1.61 -8.62 15.20
C TYR A 149 1.46 -7.53 16.27
N ILE A 150 1.13 -6.29 15.86
CA ILE A 150 0.84 -5.20 16.81
C ILE A 150 -0.43 -5.50 17.60
N ASN A 151 -1.46 -6.05 16.94
CA ASN A 151 -2.68 -6.49 17.63
C ASN A 151 -2.36 -7.52 18.72
N TYR A 152 -1.51 -8.50 18.41
CA TYR A 152 -1.05 -9.52 19.35
C TYR A 152 -0.29 -8.91 20.54
N LEU A 153 0.59 -7.93 20.33
CA LEU A 153 1.26 -7.21 21.43
C LEU A 153 0.27 -6.50 22.36
N LEU A 154 -0.78 -5.89 21.79
CA LEU A 154 -1.75 -5.10 22.55
C LEU A 154 -2.78 -5.97 23.27
N THR A 155 -3.19 -7.08 22.66
CA THR A 155 -4.35 -7.88 23.11
C THR A 155 -3.97 -9.26 23.66
N ASN A 156 -2.80 -9.80 23.27
CA ASN A 156 -2.43 -11.21 23.42
C ASN A 156 -3.41 -12.19 22.71
N GLU A 157 -4.22 -11.69 21.78
CA GLU A 157 -5.09 -12.48 20.90
C GLU A 157 -4.45 -12.59 19.51
N VAL A 158 -4.71 -13.71 18.82
CA VAL A 158 -4.15 -13.98 17.49
C VAL A 158 -5.23 -13.93 16.42
N GLY A 159 -4.91 -13.30 15.30
CA GLY A 159 -5.72 -13.28 14.10
C GLY A 159 -4.85 -12.85 12.91
N ALA A 160 -5.35 -13.07 11.70
CA ALA A 160 -4.76 -12.54 10.49
C ALA A 160 -5.83 -11.87 9.65
N THR A 161 -5.68 -10.57 9.42
CA THR A 161 -6.71 -9.77 8.78
C THR A 161 -6.66 -9.92 7.26
N LEU A 162 -7.74 -10.47 6.68
CA LEU A 162 -7.95 -10.56 5.24
C LEU A 162 -8.17 -9.17 4.63
N HIS A 163 -7.56 -8.93 3.47
CA HIS A 163 -7.81 -7.70 2.71
C HIS A 163 -9.16 -7.73 1.96
N ALA A 164 -9.68 -8.92 1.67
CA ALA A 164 -10.90 -9.13 0.92
C ALA A 164 -11.52 -10.48 1.27
N ASP A 165 -12.84 -10.59 1.16
CA ASP A 165 -13.60 -11.80 1.46
C ASP A 165 -13.22 -13.00 0.58
N ASP A 166 -12.79 -12.74 -0.65
CA ASP A 166 -12.27 -13.73 -1.60
C ASP A 166 -10.74 -13.85 -1.55
N GLY A 167 -10.12 -13.29 -0.51
CA GLY A 167 -8.68 -13.13 -0.39
C GLY A 167 -7.92 -14.34 0.17
N THR A 168 -8.61 -15.36 0.68
CA THR A 168 -8.02 -16.51 1.40
C THR A 168 -6.85 -17.16 0.65
N LYS A 169 -6.95 -17.30 -0.68
CA LYS A 169 -5.90 -17.90 -1.53
C LYS A 169 -4.53 -17.21 -1.46
N TRP A 170 -4.50 -15.94 -1.05
CA TRP A 170 -3.26 -15.17 -0.91
C TRP A 170 -2.67 -15.24 0.50
N TYR A 171 -3.40 -15.83 1.46
CA TYR A 171 -2.98 -16.08 2.82
C TYR A 171 -2.71 -17.57 2.99
N TRP A 172 -3.68 -18.30 3.54
CA TRP A 172 -3.61 -19.72 3.83
C TRP A 172 -5.02 -20.27 4.09
N ASP A 173 -5.17 -21.58 3.92
CA ASP A 173 -6.35 -22.34 4.31
C ASP A 173 -5.89 -23.74 4.78
N SER A 174 -6.71 -24.41 5.60
CA SER A 174 -6.35 -25.69 6.21
C SER A 174 -6.03 -26.79 5.19
N GLU A 175 -6.69 -26.78 4.03
CA GLU A 175 -6.45 -27.78 2.98
C GLU A 175 -5.07 -27.59 2.35
N THR A 176 -4.73 -26.36 1.96
CA THR A 176 -3.43 -26.02 1.38
C THR A 176 -2.31 -26.22 2.40
N ILE A 177 -2.49 -25.78 3.65
CA ILE A 177 -1.55 -26.00 4.77
C ILE A 177 -1.23 -27.50 4.90
N GLY A 178 -2.25 -28.35 4.99
CA GLY A 178 -2.07 -29.79 5.16
C GLY A 178 -1.38 -30.44 3.96
N LYS A 179 -1.69 -30.00 2.74
CA LYS A 179 -1.08 -30.55 1.52
C LYS A 179 0.41 -30.22 1.37
N VAL A 180 0.88 -29.11 1.94
CA VAL A 180 2.32 -28.75 1.97
C VAL A 180 2.99 -29.09 3.31
N ASP A 181 2.32 -29.90 4.14
CA ASP A 181 2.84 -30.43 5.41
C ASP A 181 3.16 -29.33 6.45
N LEU A 182 2.45 -28.20 6.44
CA LEU A 182 2.65 -27.14 7.44
C LEU A 182 1.77 -27.39 8.67
N ASP A 183 2.23 -26.95 9.84
CA ASP A 183 1.55 -27.16 11.12
C ASP A 183 0.46 -26.10 11.29
N GLU A 184 -0.81 -26.53 11.26
CA GLU A 184 -1.98 -25.65 11.22
C GLU A 184 -2.06 -24.69 12.42
N GLU A 185 -1.62 -25.11 13.60
CA GLU A 185 -1.66 -24.31 14.82
C GLU A 185 -0.73 -23.08 14.81
N LYS A 186 0.23 -23.03 13.88
CA LYS A 186 1.12 -21.87 13.69
C LYS A 186 0.46 -20.76 12.88
N PHE A 187 -0.71 -21.02 12.29
CA PHE A 187 -1.45 -20.07 11.46
C PHE A 187 -2.62 -19.47 12.24
N PRO A 188 -2.63 -18.15 12.47
CA PRO A 188 -3.75 -17.47 13.10
C PRO A 188 -5.06 -17.65 12.32
N PRO A 189 -6.22 -17.63 13.01
CA PRO A 189 -7.52 -17.62 12.33
C PRO A 189 -7.64 -16.36 11.46
N LEU A 190 -8.20 -16.54 10.26
CA LEU A 190 -8.45 -15.44 9.33
C LEU A 190 -9.68 -14.64 9.78
N VAL A 191 -9.55 -13.31 9.82
CA VAL A 191 -10.62 -12.39 10.23
C VAL A 191 -10.82 -11.30 9.18
N LYS A 192 -12.02 -10.72 9.12
CA LYS A 192 -12.32 -9.58 8.25
C LYS A 192 -11.89 -8.26 8.90
N SER A 193 -11.64 -7.26 8.06
CA SER A 193 -11.52 -5.88 8.53
C SER A 193 -12.78 -5.46 9.30
N GLY A 194 -12.60 -4.77 10.43
CA GLY A 194 -13.68 -4.38 11.35
C GLY A 194 -14.10 -5.45 12.36
N SER A 195 -13.60 -6.69 12.27
CA SER A 195 -13.84 -7.72 13.30
C SER A 195 -13.16 -7.34 14.62
N LEU A 196 -13.81 -7.62 15.75
CA LEU A 196 -13.18 -7.49 17.07
C LEU A 196 -12.06 -8.53 17.19
N VAL A 197 -10.83 -8.07 17.40
CA VAL A 197 -9.68 -8.96 17.65
C VAL A 197 -9.61 -9.30 19.14
N GLY A 198 -9.81 -8.30 19.99
CA GLY A 198 -9.76 -8.45 21.44
C GLY A 198 -9.82 -7.11 22.16
N GLY A 199 -9.57 -7.13 23.46
CA GLY A 199 -9.41 -5.92 24.27
C GLY A 199 -7.94 -5.68 24.63
N VAL A 200 -7.57 -4.43 24.88
CA VAL A 200 -6.25 -4.09 25.45
C VAL A 200 -6.00 -4.93 26.70
N SER A 201 -4.93 -5.73 26.67
CA SER A 201 -4.56 -6.64 27.75
C SER A 201 -4.15 -5.88 29.02
N LYS A 202 -4.15 -6.56 30.17
CA LYS A 202 -3.59 -6.03 31.44
C LYS A 202 -2.16 -5.53 31.27
N LEU A 203 -1.36 -6.27 30.51
CA LEU A 203 0.03 -5.94 30.21
C LEU A 203 0.10 -4.61 29.46
N ALA A 204 -0.70 -4.46 28.40
CA ALA A 204 -0.71 -3.26 27.57
C ALA A 204 -1.33 -2.05 28.25
N ALA A 205 -2.38 -2.24 29.04
CA ALA A 205 -2.97 -1.21 29.87
C ALA A 205 -1.92 -0.62 30.83
N LYS A 206 -1.16 -1.49 31.53
CA LYS A 206 -0.08 -1.08 32.44
C LYS A 206 1.07 -0.39 31.72
N ALA A 207 1.52 -0.95 30.60
CA ALA A 207 2.67 -0.42 29.86
C ALA A 207 2.39 0.94 29.21
N PHE A 208 1.19 1.13 28.65
CA PHE A 208 0.89 2.29 27.82
C PHE A 208 -0.11 3.27 28.44
N GLY A 209 -0.67 2.99 29.60
CA GLY A 209 -1.68 3.84 30.24
C GLY A 209 -3.00 3.87 29.46
N LEU A 210 -3.31 2.78 28.77
CA LEU A 210 -4.59 2.56 28.10
C LEU A 210 -5.59 1.91 29.05
N LYS A 211 -6.89 2.05 28.76
CA LYS A 211 -7.94 1.35 29.49
C LYS A 211 -7.87 -0.15 29.19
N GLU A 212 -7.77 -0.99 30.22
CA GLU A 212 -7.91 -2.45 30.07
C GLU A 212 -9.26 -2.80 29.43
N GLY A 213 -9.24 -3.70 28.46
CA GLY A 213 -10.44 -4.11 27.73
C GLY A 213 -10.93 -3.11 26.67
N LEU A 214 -10.21 -2.01 26.43
CA LEU A 214 -10.49 -1.11 25.30
C LEU A 214 -10.49 -1.93 23.99
N PRO A 215 -11.56 -1.89 23.18
CA PRO A 215 -11.69 -2.78 22.03
C PRO A 215 -10.67 -2.43 20.95
N LEU A 216 -10.08 -3.48 20.37
CA LEU A 216 -9.23 -3.41 19.20
C LEU A 216 -9.90 -4.16 18.05
N TYR A 217 -10.04 -3.48 16.92
CA TYR A 217 -10.62 -4.05 15.70
C TYR A 217 -9.53 -4.29 14.65
N ALA A 218 -9.73 -5.34 13.86
CA ALA A 218 -8.89 -5.71 12.73
C ALA A 218 -8.91 -4.59 11.68
N GLY A 219 -7.76 -4.04 11.33
CA GLY A 219 -7.65 -3.04 10.26
C GLY A 219 -7.46 -3.71 8.91
N GLY A 220 -6.33 -4.39 8.74
CA GLY A 220 -5.93 -5.07 7.50
C GLY A 220 -4.68 -4.46 6.89
N PRO A 221 -4.30 -4.91 5.68
CA PRO A 221 -3.19 -4.30 4.96
C PRO A 221 -3.41 -2.81 4.70
N ASP A 222 -2.33 -2.03 4.79
CA ASP A 222 -2.30 -0.57 4.61
C ASP A 222 -3.13 -0.09 3.40
N PHE A 223 -3.02 -0.79 2.27
CA PHE A 223 -3.67 -0.40 1.03
C PHE A 223 -5.21 -0.39 1.09
N ILE A 224 -5.82 -1.26 1.91
CA ILE A 224 -7.27 -1.27 2.13
C ILE A 224 -7.69 -0.06 2.94
N ALA A 225 -6.94 0.25 4.00
CA ALA A 225 -7.16 1.44 4.79
C ALA A 225 -7.02 2.70 3.92
N THR A 226 -6.02 2.76 3.04
CA THR A 226 -5.89 3.89 2.11
C THR A 226 -7.06 4.02 1.13
N ILE A 227 -7.63 2.91 0.62
CA ILE A 227 -8.82 2.97 -0.24
C ILE A 227 -9.97 3.65 0.51
N LEU A 228 -10.26 3.20 1.74
CA LEU A 228 -11.32 3.77 2.57
C LEU A 228 -11.06 5.24 2.93
N GLY A 229 -9.88 5.58 3.41
CA GLY A 229 -9.56 6.95 3.81
C GLY A 229 -9.28 7.91 2.65
N SER A 230 -9.22 7.41 1.42
CA SER A 230 -9.30 8.22 0.20
C SER A 230 -10.74 8.47 -0.27
N GLY A 231 -11.74 7.88 0.41
CA GLY A 231 -13.16 8.03 0.12
C GLY A 231 -13.63 7.22 -1.09
N VAL A 232 -12.77 6.35 -1.63
CA VAL A 232 -13.09 5.47 -2.77
C VAL A 232 -14.00 4.37 -2.25
N SER A 233 -15.31 4.63 -2.39
CA SER A 233 -16.37 3.87 -1.72
C SER A 233 -17.50 3.46 -2.67
N ARG A 234 -17.39 3.81 -3.96
CA ARG A 234 -18.39 3.50 -4.98
C ARG A 234 -17.74 3.37 -6.36
N PRO A 235 -18.42 2.71 -7.32
CA PRO A 235 -17.88 2.53 -8.66
C PRO A 235 -17.45 3.83 -9.33
N SER A 236 -16.48 3.70 -10.25
CA SER A 236 -15.87 4.79 -11.01
C SER A 236 -14.93 5.72 -10.25
N MET A 237 -14.67 5.44 -8.98
CA MET A 237 -13.65 6.12 -8.22
C MET A 237 -12.35 5.31 -8.24
N VAL A 238 -11.22 6.00 -8.40
CA VAL A 238 -9.88 5.42 -8.39
C VAL A 238 -9.13 5.89 -7.16
N CYS A 239 -8.59 4.97 -6.36
CA CYS A 239 -7.57 5.29 -5.37
C CYS A 239 -6.20 5.17 -6.04
N ASN A 240 -5.52 6.31 -6.23
CA ASN A 240 -4.13 6.36 -6.68
C ASN A 240 -3.24 6.60 -5.46
N ARG A 241 -2.73 5.51 -4.90
CA ARG A 241 -1.74 5.54 -3.83
C ARG A 241 -0.40 5.88 -4.42
N SER A 242 -0.11 7.18 -4.57
CA SER A 242 1.11 7.65 -5.19
C SER A 242 2.21 7.73 -4.14
N GLY A 243 3.37 7.15 -4.45
CA GLY A 243 4.51 7.10 -3.54
C GLY A 243 5.74 6.64 -4.28
N THR A 244 6.63 5.94 -3.58
CA THR A 244 7.80 5.26 -4.15
C THR A 244 7.42 4.42 -5.39
N SER A 245 6.32 3.67 -5.27
CA SER A 245 5.57 2.99 -6.33
C SER A 245 4.13 3.54 -6.34
N GLU A 246 3.31 3.21 -7.35
CA GLU A 246 1.86 3.53 -7.29
C GLU A 246 0.98 2.28 -7.25
N GLY A 247 0.00 2.29 -6.36
CA GLY A 247 -1.16 1.41 -6.46
C GLY A 247 -2.31 2.14 -7.11
N VAL A 248 -2.88 1.59 -8.17
CA VAL A 248 -4.06 2.14 -8.87
C VAL A 248 -5.22 1.18 -8.65
N ASN A 249 -6.29 1.65 -8.01
CA ASN A 249 -7.36 0.79 -7.50
C ASN A 249 -8.69 1.38 -7.92
N LEU A 250 -9.31 0.80 -8.95
CA LEU A 250 -10.60 1.21 -9.45
C LEU A 250 -11.69 0.40 -8.75
N CYS A 251 -12.64 1.10 -8.12
CA CYS A 251 -13.86 0.49 -7.64
C CYS A 251 -14.80 0.21 -8.82
N THR A 252 -15.29 -1.03 -8.94
CA THR A 252 -16.22 -1.47 -10.00
C THR A 252 -17.45 -2.16 -9.43
N ALA A 253 -18.58 -2.08 -10.14
CA ALA A 253 -19.83 -2.73 -9.73
C ALA A 253 -19.80 -4.25 -9.93
N THR A 254 -19.04 -4.71 -10.92
CA THR A 254 -18.91 -6.12 -11.31
C THR A 254 -17.44 -6.53 -11.31
N PRO A 255 -17.12 -7.82 -11.10
CA PRO A 255 -15.75 -8.29 -11.23
C PRO A 255 -15.32 -8.22 -12.71
N LEU A 256 -14.12 -7.74 -12.95
CA LEU A 256 -13.48 -7.68 -14.27
C LEU A 256 -12.16 -8.43 -14.17
N HIS A 257 -11.89 -9.41 -15.03
CA HIS A 257 -10.71 -10.26 -14.94
C HIS A 257 -9.80 -10.08 -16.15
N ASP A 258 -8.50 -9.91 -15.89
CA ASP A 258 -7.44 -9.81 -16.90
C ASP A 258 -6.12 -10.21 -16.24
N GLU A 259 -5.23 -10.88 -16.97
CA GLU A 259 -3.93 -11.33 -16.45
C GLU A 259 -3.00 -10.16 -16.08
N ARG A 260 -3.23 -8.98 -16.64
CA ARG A 260 -2.44 -7.76 -16.39
C ARG A 260 -2.82 -7.09 -15.07
N LEU A 261 -3.95 -7.45 -14.47
CA LEU A 261 -4.53 -6.80 -13.30
C LEU A 261 -4.87 -7.80 -12.19
N LEU A 262 -5.04 -7.29 -10.97
CA LEU A 262 -5.54 -8.07 -9.84
C LEU A 262 -6.99 -7.67 -9.56
N THR A 263 -7.86 -8.66 -9.36
CA THR A 263 -9.28 -8.43 -9.08
C THR A 263 -9.69 -9.19 -7.84
N TYR A 264 -10.28 -8.47 -6.88
CA TYR A 264 -10.79 -8.99 -5.61
C TYR A 264 -11.95 -8.15 -5.12
N LYS A 265 -12.62 -8.60 -4.05
CA LYS A 265 -13.68 -7.83 -3.41
C LYS A 265 -13.14 -6.50 -2.86
N HIS A 266 -13.90 -5.44 -3.13
CA HIS A 266 -13.62 -4.12 -2.57
C HIS A 266 -13.97 -4.11 -1.07
N PRO A 267 -13.29 -3.31 -0.22
CA PRO A 267 -13.64 -3.21 1.21
C PRO A 267 -15.05 -2.65 1.46
N VAL A 268 -15.62 -1.96 0.47
CA VAL A 268 -17.02 -1.54 0.48
C VAL A 268 -17.85 -2.50 -0.38
N GLU A 269 -18.79 -3.19 0.26
CA GLU A 269 -19.73 -4.08 -0.41
C GLU A 269 -20.78 -3.31 -1.24
N PRO A 270 -21.32 -3.88 -2.33
CA PRO A 270 -21.01 -5.20 -2.91
C PRO A 270 -19.90 -5.17 -3.97
N TYR A 271 -19.07 -4.11 -3.98
CA TYR A 271 -18.19 -3.77 -5.09
C TYR A 271 -16.95 -4.65 -5.21
N TYR A 272 -16.24 -4.46 -6.33
CA TYR A 272 -14.99 -5.12 -6.64
C TYR A 272 -13.89 -4.06 -6.81
N ASN A 273 -12.65 -4.49 -6.55
CA ASN A 273 -11.46 -3.68 -6.70
C ASN A 273 -10.63 -4.25 -7.84
N LEU A 274 -10.43 -3.44 -8.88
CA LEU A 274 -9.53 -3.72 -9.97
C LEU A 274 -8.21 -2.98 -9.68
N SER A 275 -7.13 -3.72 -9.48
CA SER A 275 -5.87 -3.22 -8.96
C SER A 275 -4.73 -3.40 -9.95
N GLY A 276 -4.07 -2.29 -10.27
CA GLY A 276 -2.80 -2.25 -10.98
C GLY A 276 -1.69 -1.71 -10.06
N VAL A 277 -0.44 -2.10 -10.34
CA VAL A 277 0.71 -1.59 -9.58
C VAL A 277 1.81 -1.13 -10.52
N ILE A 278 2.22 0.13 -10.37
CA ILE A 278 3.33 0.77 -11.08
C ILE A 278 4.56 0.72 -10.17
N SER A 279 5.65 0.12 -10.64
CA SER A 279 6.80 -0.23 -9.80
C SER A 279 7.67 0.97 -9.46
N THR A 280 7.78 1.91 -10.39
CA THR A 280 8.64 3.09 -10.28
C THR A 280 7.89 4.35 -10.68
N SER A 281 7.36 5.07 -9.68
CA SER A 281 6.78 6.41 -9.85
C SER A 281 7.62 7.43 -9.09
N GLY A 282 7.39 7.61 -7.79
CA GLY A 282 8.20 8.51 -6.96
C GLY A 282 9.68 8.12 -6.96
N LYS A 283 10.00 6.83 -7.10
CA LYS A 283 11.39 6.36 -7.33
C LYS A 283 11.99 6.93 -8.62
N ALA A 284 11.23 6.96 -9.71
CA ALA A 284 11.72 7.49 -10.98
C ALA A 284 11.91 9.01 -10.93
N ILE A 285 10.99 9.72 -10.28
CA ILE A 285 11.14 11.17 -10.05
C ILE A 285 12.36 11.46 -9.17
N ASN A 286 12.55 10.72 -8.07
CA ASN A 286 13.70 10.90 -7.21
C ASN A 286 15.02 10.54 -7.93
N TRP A 287 15.03 9.46 -8.71
CA TRP A 287 16.18 9.09 -9.55
C TRP A 287 16.55 10.23 -10.52
N ALA A 288 15.57 10.82 -11.21
CA ALA A 288 15.82 11.92 -12.13
C ALA A 288 16.27 13.19 -11.42
N LYS A 289 15.70 13.50 -10.26
CA LYS A 289 16.17 14.59 -9.38
C LYS A 289 17.64 14.40 -9.03
N GLU A 290 18.02 13.21 -8.56
CA GLU A 290 19.42 12.93 -8.21
C GLU A 290 20.36 13.00 -9.42
N LEU A 291 19.90 12.50 -10.57
CA LEU A 291 20.66 12.54 -11.82
C LEU A 291 20.92 13.96 -12.31
N LEU A 292 19.91 14.84 -12.24
CA LEU A 292 19.95 16.18 -12.81
C LEU A 292 20.45 17.25 -11.83
N MET A 293 20.20 17.08 -10.52
CA MET A 293 20.44 18.09 -9.49
C MET A 293 21.38 17.61 -8.38
N GLY A 294 21.78 16.34 -8.40
CA GLY A 294 22.53 15.71 -7.32
C GLY A 294 21.65 15.27 -6.14
N ARG A 295 22.26 14.57 -5.18
CA ARG A 295 21.58 13.99 -4.01
C ARG A 295 20.95 15.04 -3.10
N GLU A 296 21.58 16.21 -3.01
CA GLU A 296 21.12 17.37 -2.23
C GLU A 296 20.01 18.17 -2.93
N GLY A 297 19.65 17.81 -4.18
CA GLY A 297 18.55 18.46 -4.87
C GLY A 297 17.22 18.29 -4.14
N GLU A 298 16.41 19.34 -4.12
CA GLU A 298 15.09 19.32 -3.46
C GLU A 298 13.98 18.94 -4.45
N LEU A 299 13.03 18.11 -4.02
CA LEU A 299 11.96 17.62 -4.89
C LEU A 299 11.06 18.77 -5.39
N GLN A 300 10.81 19.78 -4.56
CA GLN A 300 10.02 20.94 -4.96
C GLN A 300 10.70 21.76 -6.05
N GLU A 301 12.04 21.85 -6.02
CA GLU A 301 12.79 22.55 -7.04
C GLU A 301 12.85 21.75 -8.34
N PHE A 302 12.96 20.42 -8.27
CA PHE A 302 12.80 19.54 -9.43
C PHE A 302 11.45 19.76 -10.13
N TYR A 303 10.35 19.86 -9.38
CA TYR A 303 9.03 20.13 -9.96
C TYR A 303 8.95 21.50 -10.63
N LYS A 304 9.61 22.54 -10.10
CA LYS A 304 9.68 23.85 -10.77
C LYS A 304 10.46 23.79 -12.09
N ILE A 305 11.58 23.07 -12.10
CA ILE A 305 12.39 22.83 -13.31
C ILE A 305 11.57 22.06 -14.35
N ALA A 306 10.84 21.02 -13.94
CA ALA A 306 9.95 20.29 -14.84
C ALA A 306 8.80 21.18 -15.37
N ALA A 307 8.27 22.07 -14.54
CA ALA A 307 7.18 22.97 -14.91
C ALA A 307 7.59 24.11 -15.85
N SER A 308 8.89 24.46 -15.94
CA SER A 308 9.37 25.55 -16.80
C SER A 308 9.61 25.13 -18.26
N ALA A 309 9.69 23.83 -18.54
CA ALA A 309 9.83 23.33 -19.91
C ALA A 309 8.53 23.49 -20.70
N GLU A 310 8.62 23.70 -22.00
CA GLU A 310 7.48 23.55 -22.91
C GLU A 310 7.09 22.06 -23.03
N MET A 311 5.86 21.80 -23.48
CA MET A 311 5.40 20.43 -23.75
C MET A 311 6.13 19.83 -24.95
N GLY A 312 6.50 18.56 -24.84
CA GLY A 312 6.83 17.71 -25.98
C GLY A 312 8.31 17.46 -26.25
N GLU A 313 8.51 16.53 -27.20
CA GLU A 313 9.73 16.00 -27.82
C GLU A 313 10.48 14.90 -27.07
N VAL A 314 10.55 14.91 -25.74
CA VAL A 314 11.23 13.86 -24.98
C VAL A 314 10.23 12.93 -24.30
N ILE A 315 10.32 11.63 -24.57
CA ILE A 315 9.49 10.59 -23.94
C ILE A 315 10.34 9.81 -22.95
N PHE A 316 9.79 9.60 -21.75
CA PHE A 316 10.40 8.75 -20.73
C PHE A 316 9.57 7.48 -20.49
N LEU A 317 10.20 6.30 -20.63
CA LEU A 317 9.64 5.04 -20.12
C LEU A 317 10.16 4.82 -18.69
N PRO A 318 9.29 4.76 -17.66
CA PRO A 318 9.73 4.79 -16.26
C PRO A 318 10.19 3.45 -15.69
N TYR A 319 10.47 2.44 -16.52
CA TYR A 319 10.71 1.05 -16.11
C TYR A 319 12.11 0.80 -15.51
N LEU A 320 12.56 1.64 -14.59
CA LEU A 320 13.93 1.60 -14.02
C LEU A 320 14.23 0.35 -13.18
N SER A 321 13.23 -0.46 -12.85
CA SER A 321 13.40 -1.70 -12.08
C SER A 321 12.56 -2.85 -12.66
N GLY A 322 12.40 -2.90 -13.98
CA GLY A 322 11.32 -3.66 -14.60
C GLY A 322 9.96 -3.04 -14.29
N GLU A 323 8.89 -3.69 -14.74
CA GLU A 323 7.53 -3.22 -14.47
C GLU A 323 6.54 -4.36 -14.27
N ARG A 324 5.53 -4.08 -13.46
CA ARG A 324 4.34 -4.91 -13.26
C ARG A 324 3.24 -4.41 -14.19
N THR A 325 2.22 -3.75 -13.70
CA THR A 325 1.06 -3.41 -14.53
C THR A 325 1.39 -2.29 -15.53
N PRO A 326 0.96 -2.38 -16.80
CA PRO A 326 0.24 -3.50 -17.41
C PRO A 326 1.14 -4.53 -18.12
N ILE A 327 2.45 -4.29 -18.19
CA ILE A 327 3.34 -5.02 -19.11
C ILE A 327 3.98 -6.30 -18.55
N TRP A 328 4.00 -6.47 -17.23
CA TRP A 328 4.57 -7.60 -16.47
C TRP A 328 5.92 -8.08 -16.98
N ASN A 329 6.80 -7.12 -17.26
CA ASN A 329 8.12 -7.36 -17.82
C ASN A 329 9.20 -6.99 -16.79
N PRO A 330 9.75 -7.98 -16.04
CA PRO A 330 10.79 -7.73 -15.06
C PRO A 330 12.12 -7.28 -15.69
N ALA A 331 12.30 -7.51 -17.00
CA ALA A 331 13.51 -7.13 -17.73
C ALA A 331 13.42 -5.74 -18.35
N ALA A 332 12.24 -5.10 -18.38
CA ALA A 332 12.07 -3.76 -18.92
C ALA A 332 13.01 -2.75 -18.25
N GLN A 333 13.51 -1.77 -19.02
CA GLN A 333 14.45 -0.77 -18.56
C GLN A 333 13.94 0.65 -18.84
N GLY A 334 14.45 1.63 -18.09
CA GLY A 334 14.14 3.03 -18.34
C GLY A 334 14.70 3.54 -19.67
N VAL A 335 13.97 4.42 -20.34
CA VAL A 335 14.36 4.97 -21.66
C VAL A 335 14.07 6.46 -21.70
N LEU A 336 15.02 7.26 -22.17
CA LEU A 336 14.80 8.62 -22.65
C LEU A 336 14.91 8.61 -24.18
N PHE A 337 13.83 8.95 -24.85
CA PHE A 337 13.73 8.97 -26.31
C PHE A 337 13.44 10.38 -26.81
N GLY A 338 14.08 10.78 -27.92
CA GLY A 338 13.86 12.08 -28.55
C GLY A 338 14.80 13.21 -28.10
N LEU A 339 15.91 12.89 -27.43
CA LEU A 339 16.91 13.89 -27.05
C LEU A 339 17.61 14.52 -28.26
N THR A 340 17.75 15.84 -28.23
CA THR A 340 18.51 16.67 -29.18
C THR A 340 19.53 17.54 -28.44
N LEU A 341 20.39 18.27 -29.16
CA LEU A 341 21.33 19.23 -28.53
C LEU A 341 20.61 20.41 -27.83
N GLU A 342 19.33 20.61 -28.12
CA GLU A 342 18.48 21.64 -27.49
C GLU A 342 17.77 21.10 -26.25
N SER A 343 17.89 19.80 -25.95
CA SER A 343 17.27 19.19 -24.78
C SER A 343 18.03 19.57 -23.51
N GLY A 344 17.47 20.52 -22.76
CA GLY A 344 17.97 20.92 -21.44
C GLY A 344 17.45 20.08 -20.28
N GLN A 345 17.89 20.45 -19.08
CA GLN A 345 17.52 19.78 -17.83
C GLN A 345 16.00 19.82 -17.60
N GLU A 346 15.37 20.94 -17.92
CA GLU A 346 13.94 21.19 -17.81
C GLU A 346 13.12 20.19 -18.65
N ARG A 347 13.53 19.93 -19.90
CA ARG A 347 12.82 18.99 -20.79
C ARG A 347 12.92 17.55 -20.30
N VAL A 348 14.09 17.15 -19.82
CA VAL A 348 14.27 15.80 -19.22
C VAL A 348 13.46 15.66 -17.94
N ALA A 349 13.49 16.66 -17.06
CA ALA A 349 12.70 16.65 -15.83
C ALA A 349 11.19 16.56 -16.12
N ARG A 350 10.69 17.32 -17.10
CA ARG A 350 9.30 17.25 -17.56
C ARG A 350 8.94 15.89 -18.13
N ALA A 351 9.77 15.35 -19.02
CA ALA A 351 9.55 14.03 -19.61
C ALA A 351 9.44 12.92 -18.56
N VAL A 352 10.22 12.99 -17.48
CA VAL A 352 10.12 12.01 -16.38
C VAL A 352 8.78 12.11 -15.66
N VAL A 353 8.31 13.32 -15.36
CA VAL A 353 7.01 13.55 -14.72
C VAL A 353 5.87 13.08 -15.62
N GLU A 354 5.92 13.43 -16.91
CA GLU A 354 4.95 12.99 -17.92
C GLU A 354 4.97 11.46 -18.08
N GLY A 355 6.15 10.83 -18.15
CA GLY A 355 6.34 9.38 -18.24
C GLY A 355 5.69 8.60 -17.09
N VAL A 356 5.79 9.12 -15.87
CA VAL A 356 5.09 8.55 -14.70
C VAL A 356 3.57 8.70 -14.82
N CYS A 357 3.09 9.84 -15.35
CA CYS A 357 1.66 10.04 -15.59
C CYS A 357 1.13 9.16 -16.75
N PHE A 358 1.95 8.90 -17.78
CA PHE A 358 1.62 7.96 -18.85
C PHE A 358 1.53 6.53 -18.33
N ALA A 359 2.38 6.12 -17.38
CA ALA A 359 2.24 4.81 -16.73
C ALA A 359 0.90 4.70 -15.98
N LEU A 360 0.49 5.74 -15.26
CA LEU A 360 -0.85 5.79 -14.64
C LEU A 360 -1.97 5.70 -15.68
N ARG A 361 -1.86 6.46 -16.77
CA ARG A 361 -2.82 6.37 -17.88
C ARG A 361 -2.88 4.97 -18.47
N ASP A 362 -1.75 4.31 -18.71
CA ASP A 362 -1.71 2.96 -19.30
C ASP A 362 -2.44 1.94 -18.41
N VAL A 363 -2.25 2.01 -17.09
CA VAL A 363 -3.02 1.19 -16.14
C VAL A 363 -4.53 1.46 -16.26
N LEU A 364 -4.94 2.73 -16.34
CA LEU A 364 -6.35 3.12 -16.45
C LEU A 364 -6.97 2.72 -17.80
N GLU A 365 -6.23 2.82 -18.90
CA GLU A 365 -6.67 2.39 -20.23
C GLU A 365 -6.91 0.87 -20.25
N VAL A 366 -6.02 0.08 -19.63
CA VAL A 366 -6.23 -1.37 -19.48
C VAL A 366 -7.45 -1.68 -18.61
N MET A 367 -7.70 -0.92 -17.55
CA MET A 367 -8.94 -1.05 -16.78
C MET A 367 -10.18 -0.70 -17.62
N GLY A 368 -10.07 0.31 -18.49
CA GLY A 368 -11.11 0.75 -19.43
C GLY A 368 -11.43 -0.27 -20.52
N GLU A 369 -10.41 -0.94 -21.08
CA GLU A 369 -10.54 -2.04 -22.06
C GLU A 369 -11.47 -3.16 -21.53
N LEU A 370 -11.51 -3.38 -20.22
CA LEU A 370 -12.35 -4.38 -19.56
C LEU A 370 -13.76 -3.88 -19.22
N GLY A 371 -14.09 -2.63 -19.53
CA GLY A 371 -15.36 -1.99 -19.16
C GLY A 371 -15.33 -1.29 -17.79
N GLY A 372 -14.15 -1.13 -17.17
CA GLY A 372 -14.00 -0.32 -15.97
C GLY A 372 -14.10 1.17 -16.29
N GLU A 373 -15.11 1.86 -15.76
CA GLU A 373 -15.34 3.29 -16.05
C GLU A 373 -14.73 4.17 -14.96
N ALA A 374 -13.51 4.70 -15.13
CA ALA A 374 -12.91 5.66 -14.19
C ALA A 374 -13.43 7.10 -14.44
N LYS A 375 -13.85 7.80 -13.39
CA LYS A 375 -14.36 9.20 -13.46
C LYS A 375 -13.58 10.19 -12.61
N VAL A 376 -13.01 9.71 -11.50
CA VAL A 376 -12.28 10.55 -10.56
C VAL A 376 -11.15 9.77 -9.92
N ILE A 377 -9.99 10.41 -9.83
CA ILE A 377 -8.81 9.87 -9.18
C ILE A 377 -8.63 10.58 -7.84
N ARG A 378 -8.62 9.81 -6.75
CA ARG A 378 -8.24 10.25 -5.41
C ARG A 378 -6.77 9.94 -5.19
N VAL A 379 -5.94 10.97 -5.14
CA VAL A 379 -4.49 10.81 -4.97
C VAL A 379 -4.14 10.91 -3.48
N THR A 380 -3.31 9.97 -3.02
CA THR A 380 -2.78 9.94 -1.65
C THR A 380 -1.26 9.75 -1.67
N GLY A 381 -0.62 9.89 -0.50
CA GLY A 381 0.83 9.77 -0.32
C GLY A 381 1.61 11.04 -0.66
N GLY A 382 2.95 10.99 -0.55
CA GLY A 382 3.82 12.18 -0.67
C GLY A 382 3.66 12.97 -1.99
N PRO A 383 3.57 12.31 -3.16
CA PRO A 383 3.30 13.00 -4.42
C PRO A 383 1.97 13.77 -4.46
N ALA A 384 1.00 13.46 -3.59
CA ALA A 384 -0.26 14.21 -3.47
C ALA A 384 -0.04 15.66 -2.98
N GLU A 385 1.13 15.98 -2.42
CA GLU A 385 1.51 17.34 -1.99
C GLU A 385 1.93 18.24 -3.17
N SER A 386 2.18 17.68 -4.35
CA SER A 386 2.60 18.44 -5.54
C SER A 386 1.40 18.77 -6.43
N GLY A 387 0.94 20.02 -6.38
CA GLY A 387 -0.13 20.49 -7.26
C GLY A 387 0.24 20.43 -8.75
N PHE A 388 1.52 20.61 -9.10
CA PHE A 388 2.02 20.43 -10.46
C PHE A 388 1.83 18.98 -10.96
N LEU A 389 2.25 17.99 -10.15
CA LEU A 389 2.10 16.59 -10.53
C LEU A 389 0.62 16.19 -10.60
N ASN A 390 -0.21 16.66 -9.66
CA ASN A 390 -1.64 16.36 -9.66
C ASN A 390 -2.36 16.97 -10.88
N GLN A 391 -2.00 18.19 -11.29
CA GLN A 391 -2.50 18.78 -12.53
C GLN A 391 -2.02 17.99 -13.75
N MET A 392 -0.75 17.58 -13.80
CA MET A 392 -0.21 16.74 -14.88
C MET A 392 -0.94 15.41 -14.98
N LYS A 393 -1.24 14.75 -13.85
CA LYS A 393 -2.07 13.54 -13.83
C LYS A 393 -3.44 13.79 -14.44
N ALA A 394 -4.09 14.91 -14.10
CA ALA A 394 -5.39 15.26 -14.66
C ALA A 394 -5.31 15.47 -16.18
N ASP A 395 -4.34 16.25 -16.65
CA ASP A 395 -4.16 16.57 -18.07
C ASP A 395 -3.81 15.34 -18.91
N VAL A 396 -2.92 14.47 -18.41
CA VAL A 396 -2.47 13.26 -19.12
C VAL A 396 -3.59 12.22 -19.18
N THR A 397 -4.30 11.99 -18.06
CA THR A 397 -5.33 10.94 -17.97
C THR A 397 -6.68 11.40 -18.51
N GLY A 398 -6.91 12.70 -18.65
CA GLY A 398 -8.22 13.27 -18.98
C GLY A 398 -9.26 13.13 -17.87
N LEU A 399 -8.83 12.80 -16.64
CA LEU A 399 -9.72 12.57 -15.50
C LEU A 399 -9.58 13.67 -14.46
N LYS A 400 -10.68 13.94 -13.73
CA LYS A 400 -10.64 14.78 -12.55
C LYS A 400 -9.75 14.14 -11.49
N VAL A 401 -8.78 14.89 -10.98
CA VAL A 401 -7.93 14.49 -9.86
C VAL A 401 -8.36 15.26 -8.62
N GLU A 402 -8.47 14.58 -7.49
CA GLU A 402 -8.80 15.19 -6.22
C GLU A 402 -7.89 14.67 -5.10
N VAL A 403 -7.56 15.55 -4.16
CA VAL A 403 -6.73 15.23 -3.01
C VAL A 403 -7.55 15.40 -1.73
N PRO A 404 -7.70 14.35 -0.89
CA PRO A 404 -8.37 14.48 0.39
C PRO A 404 -7.67 15.48 1.33
N THR A 405 -8.43 16.13 2.22
CA THR A 405 -7.89 17.08 3.21
C THR A 405 -6.90 16.41 4.15
N ALA A 406 -7.20 15.18 4.57
CA ALA A 406 -6.29 14.37 5.38
C ALA A 406 -5.23 13.72 4.49
N ARG A 407 -3.96 14.06 4.74
CA ARG A 407 -2.83 13.54 3.95
C ARG A 407 -2.48 12.08 4.30
N GLU A 408 -2.74 11.66 5.54
CA GLU A 408 -2.56 10.27 6.00
C GLU A 408 -3.86 9.47 5.78
N ALA A 409 -4.17 9.16 4.52
CA ALA A 409 -5.41 8.48 4.15
C ALA A 409 -5.57 7.12 4.84
N GLU A 410 -4.50 6.34 5.00
CA GLU A 410 -4.53 5.08 5.72
C GLU A 410 -5.01 5.24 7.18
N LEU A 411 -4.57 6.29 7.89
CA LEU A 411 -5.01 6.54 9.26
C LEU A 411 -6.49 6.92 9.32
N VAL A 412 -6.98 7.74 8.38
CA VAL A 412 -8.41 8.04 8.29
C VAL A 412 -9.23 6.80 7.94
N GLY A 413 -8.73 5.93 7.05
CA GLY A 413 -9.39 4.67 6.71
C GLY A 413 -9.50 3.72 7.88
N LEU A 414 -8.47 3.64 8.74
CA LEU A 414 -8.55 2.90 10.00
C LEU A 414 -9.61 3.48 10.94
N ALA A 415 -9.77 4.80 10.97
CA ALA A 415 -10.83 5.44 11.73
C ALA A 415 -12.23 5.13 11.17
N VAL A 416 -12.39 5.10 9.84
CA VAL A 416 -13.63 4.64 9.18
C VAL A 416 -13.98 3.23 9.63
N ILE A 417 -13.01 2.31 9.65
CA ILE A 417 -13.19 0.94 10.14
C ILE A 417 -13.62 0.95 11.61
N GLY A 418 -12.91 1.69 12.47
CA GLY A 418 -13.19 1.75 13.90
C GLY A 418 -14.56 2.31 14.24
N TYR A 419 -14.95 3.45 13.64
CA TYR A 419 -16.26 4.04 13.89
C TYR A 419 -17.41 3.21 13.31
N THR A 420 -17.21 2.53 12.18
CA THR A 420 -18.18 1.57 11.65
C THR A 420 -18.35 0.39 12.60
N ALA A 421 -17.25 -0.16 13.12
CA ALA A 421 -17.28 -1.28 14.08
C ALA A 421 -17.91 -0.90 15.43
N LEU A 422 -17.84 0.37 15.82
CA LEU A 422 -18.56 0.94 16.97
C LEU A 422 -20.04 1.25 16.67
N GLY A 423 -20.53 0.96 15.46
CA GLY A 423 -21.92 1.15 15.06
C GLY A 423 -22.31 2.60 14.75
N ARG A 424 -21.34 3.50 14.54
CA ARG A 424 -21.64 4.90 14.16
C ARG A 424 -22.08 5.05 12.70
N TYR A 425 -21.59 4.16 11.84
CA TYR A 425 -21.96 4.07 10.43
C TYR A 425 -22.49 2.66 10.16
N SER A 426 -23.48 2.54 9.28
CA SER A 426 -24.08 1.27 8.89
C SER A 426 -23.19 0.45 7.96
N SER A 427 -22.20 1.09 7.33
CA SER A 427 -21.25 0.45 6.42
C SER A 427 -19.95 1.23 6.31
N LEU A 428 -18.88 0.56 5.85
CA LEU A 428 -17.61 1.20 5.53
C LEU A 428 -17.74 2.26 4.44
N GLY A 429 -18.69 2.06 3.50
CA GLY A 429 -18.96 3.03 2.43
C GLY A 429 -19.54 4.35 2.94
N GLU A 430 -20.51 4.27 3.85
CA GLU A 430 -21.08 5.45 4.52
C GLU A 430 -20.01 6.16 5.35
N GLY A 431 -19.27 5.44 6.19
CA GLY A 431 -18.22 6.05 7.01
C GLY A 431 -17.13 6.73 6.16
N ALA A 432 -16.73 6.13 5.04
CA ALA A 432 -15.78 6.74 4.11
C ALA A 432 -16.32 8.02 3.46
N GLN A 433 -17.62 8.07 3.11
CA GLN A 433 -18.24 9.25 2.50
C GLN A 433 -18.40 10.41 3.50
N GLU A 434 -18.77 10.11 4.74
CA GLU A 434 -18.97 11.13 5.78
C GLU A 434 -17.65 11.67 6.33
N MET A 435 -16.63 10.82 6.52
CA MET A 435 -15.37 11.22 7.13
C MET A 435 -14.36 11.82 6.14
N VAL A 436 -14.36 11.39 4.88
CA VAL A 436 -13.33 11.81 3.92
C VAL A 436 -13.76 13.06 3.16
N LYS A 437 -13.14 14.18 3.52
CA LYS A 437 -13.36 15.49 2.87
C LYS A 437 -12.35 15.73 1.76
N VAL A 438 -12.83 16.31 0.65
CA VAL A 438 -12.00 16.76 -0.47
C VAL A 438 -11.34 18.09 -0.10
N GLY A 439 -10.02 18.17 -0.23
CA GLY A 439 -9.28 19.42 -0.04
C GLY A 439 -9.04 20.16 -1.35
N GLU A 440 -8.40 19.49 -2.31
CA GLU A 440 -8.00 20.09 -3.59
C GLU A 440 -8.58 19.32 -4.77
N SER A 441 -8.81 20.02 -5.89
CA SER A 441 -9.29 19.41 -7.14
C SER A 441 -8.61 20.04 -8.34
N TYR A 442 -8.22 19.18 -9.28
CA TYR A 442 -7.53 19.48 -10.52
C TYR A 442 -8.38 18.93 -11.66
N LEU A 443 -8.74 19.81 -12.60
CA LEU A 443 -9.54 19.45 -13.77
C LEU A 443 -8.62 19.30 -14.98
N PRO A 444 -8.89 18.33 -15.88
CA PRO A 444 -8.11 18.19 -17.10
C PRO A 444 -8.24 19.44 -17.96
N ASN A 445 -7.13 19.89 -18.52
CA ASN A 445 -7.13 20.94 -19.51
C ASN A 445 -7.44 20.36 -20.90
N GLU A 446 -8.68 20.56 -21.36
CA GLU A 446 -9.16 20.07 -22.66
C GLU A 446 -8.30 20.52 -23.86
N SER A 447 -7.63 21.68 -23.78
CA SER A 447 -6.76 22.12 -24.88
C SER A 447 -5.51 21.27 -25.04
N LEU A 448 -5.13 20.49 -24.01
CA LEU A 448 -3.95 19.64 -24.00
C LEU A 448 -4.25 18.19 -24.39
N LYS A 449 -5.54 17.82 -24.46
CA LYS A 449 -5.97 16.44 -24.66
C LYS A 449 -5.35 15.80 -25.90
N ALA A 450 -5.49 16.46 -27.06
CA ALA A 450 -4.97 15.94 -28.32
C ALA A 450 -3.44 15.76 -28.28
N THR A 451 -2.72 16.66 -27.60
CA THR A 451 -1.28 16.57 -27.42
C THR A 451 -0.90 15.36 -26.57
N TYR A 452 -1.53 15.18 -25.40
CA TYR A 452 -1.23 14.06 -24.52
C TYR A 452 -1.69 12.71 -25.08
N ASP A 453 -2.76 12.66 -25.87
CA ASP A 453 -3.15 11.46 -26.62
C ASP A 453 -2.04 11.03 -27.58
N HIS A 454 -1.51 11.96 -28.37
CA HIS A 454 -0.41 11.68 -29.31
C HIS A 454 0.89 11.24 -28.61
N LEU A 455 1.26 11.91 -27.52
CA LEU A 455 2.44 11.54 -26.73
C LEU A 455 2.28 10.17 -26.07
N PHE A 456 1.07 9.84 -25.61
CA PHE A 456 0.77 8.53 -25.02
C PHE A 456 0.82 7.40 -26.06
N GLU A 457 0.34 7.63 -27.28
CA GLU A 457 0.50 6.68 -28.39
C GLU A 457 1.99 6.43 -28.69
N THR A 458 2.79 7.49 -28.69
CA THR A 458 4.25 7.40 -28.87
C THR A 458 4.90 6.60 -27.72
N TYR A 459 4.50 6.86 -26.48
CA TYR A 459 4.94 6.11 -25.29
C TYR A 459 4.67 4.61 -25.43
N ARG A 460 3.45 4.20 -25.80
CA ARG A 460 3.09 2.78 -26.00
C ARG A 460 3.82 2.16 -27.19
N SER A 461 3.98 2.91 -28.29
CA SER A 461 4.71 2.47 -29.48
C SER A 461 6.18 2.19 -29.16
N LEU A 462 6.81 3.06 -28.38
CA LEU A 462 8.21 2.93 -27.97
C LEU A 462 8.44 1.67 -27.13
N TYR A 463 7.56 1.38 -26.16
CA TYR A 463 7.64 0.11 -25.41
C TYR A 463 7.57 -1.09 -26.36
N ASN A 464 6.62 -1.09 -27.29
CA ASN A 464 6.45 -2.20 -28.24
C ASN A 464 7.64 -2.39 -29.18
N ALA A 465 8.32 -1.31 -29.57
CA ALA A 465 9.53 -1.37 -30.38
C ALA A 465 10.74 -1.94 -29.59
N LEU A 466 10.82 -1.65 -28.29
CA LEU A 466 11.97 -2.00 -27.45
C LEU A 466 11.83 -3.31 -26.68
N LYS A 467 10.61 -3.82 -26.46
CA LYS A 467 10.39 -5.02 -25.61
C LYS A 467 11.20 -6.26 -26.04
N GLY A 468 11.48 -6.40 -27.33
CA GLY A 468 12.31 -7.49 -27.86
C GLY A 468 13.81 -7.36 -27.58
N GLN A 469 14.27 -6.20 -27.11
CA GLN A 469 15.69 -5.92 -26.81
C GLN A 469 16.06 -6.24 -25.36
N TRP A 470 15.09 -6.33 -24.45
CA TRP A 470 15.37 -6.41 -23.01
C TRP A 470 15.66 -7.81 -22.47
N GLY A 471 15.66 -8.85 -23.30
CA GLY A 471 16.05 -10.20 -22.88
C GLY A 471 15.09 -10.80 -21.86
N GLY A 472 14.16 -11.62 -22.35
CA GLY A 472 13.25 -12.47 -21.58
C GLY A 472 12.91 -13.71 -22.38
#